data_AF-A0A7K2PPK6-F1
#
_entry.id   AF-A0A7K2PPK6-F1
#
_cell.length_a   1.000
_cell.length_b   1.000
_cell.length_c   1.000
_cell.angle_alpha   90.00
_cell.angle_beta   90.00
_cell.angle_gamma   90.00
#
_symmetry.space_group_name_H-M   'P 1'
#
loop_
_entity.id
_entity.type
_entity.pdbx_description
1 polymer ?
#
loop_
_entity_poly.entity_id
_entity_poly.type
_entity_poly.pdbx_seq_one_letter_code
_entity_poly.pdbx_strand_id
1 'polypeptide(L)'
;MREILGKRRRLLSQRSDGRPELFSAALTFAKEWQWPVLPGVAPDPEGRDRCGCPDPECTVPGAHPFDPGLLAATTDERMVRWWWTNRPAAPIILATGGSAPCAVSLPALPAARALAALDRAGMRLGPVVASPTRWAILVKPYSLEQLGELLYAQDHVPGSLRFHGEGGYLALPPSGTGHGDITWERAPLPGSASPWVPDVEAVVDAVVEALTRTGVSAPEL
;
A
#
# COMPACT_ATOMS: atom_id res chain seq x y z
N MET A 1 15.80 40.21 44.45
CA MET A 1 15.87 39.11 43.47
C MET A 1 14.45 38.58 43.29
N ARG A 2 13.74 39.01 42.23
CA ARG A 2 12.36 38.61 41.92
C ARG A 2 12.41 37.96 40.54
N GLU A 3 12.31 36.64 40.48
CA GLU A 3 12.31 35.89 39.23
C GLU A 3 10.89 35.83 38.65
N ILE A 4 10.82 36.12 37.35
CA ILE A 4 9.61 36.15 36.54
C ILE A 4 9.44 34.74 35.97
N LEU A 5 8.48 33.98 36.51
CA LEU A 5 8.09 32.68 35.96
C LEU A 5 7.36 32.88 34.62
N GLY A 6 8.09 32.59 33.53
CA GLY A 6 7.59 32.60 32.17
C GLY A 6 6.40 31.65 31.97
N LYS A 7 5.30 32.21 31.47
CA LYS A 7 4.14 31.49 30.96
C LYS A 7 4.57 30.55 29.82
N ARG A 8 4.66 29.25 30.09
CA ARG A 8 4.75 28.22 29.05
C ARG A 8 3.46 28.22 28.23
N ARG A 9 3.51 28.82 27.04
CA ARG A 9 2.52 28.59 25.98
C ARG A 9 2.52 27.10 25.65
N ARG A 10 1.42 26.40 25.93
CA ARG A 10 1.15 25.07 25.38
C ARG A 10 1.09 25.24 23.87
N LEU A 11 2.10 24.73 23.17
CA LEU A 11 2.03 24.50 21.74
C LEU A 11 1.01 23.37 21.54
N LEU A 12 -0.23 23.75 21.26
CA LEU A 12 -1.20 22.88 20.63
C LEU A 12 -0.54 22.37 19.36
N SER A 13 -0.27 21.07 19.32
CA SER A 13 0.08 20.35 18.11
C SER A 13 -1.06 20.56 17.11
N GLN A 14 -0.90 21.55 16.23
CA GLN A 14 -1.70 21.64 15.02
C GLN A 14 -1.29 20.43 14.19
N ARG A 15 -2.11 19.38 14.21
CA ARG A 15 -2.06 18.33 13.20
C ARG A 15 -2.14 19.05 11.86
N SER A 16 -1.06 19.02 11.09
CA SER A 16 -1.12 19.33 9.66
C SER A 16 -2.25 18.46 9.10
N ASP A 17 -3.31 19.08 8.60
CA ASP A 17 -4.36 18.37 7.87
C ASP A 17 -3.65 17.68 6.70
N GLY A 18 -3.34 16.37 6.74
CA GLY A 18 -2.55 15.63 5.73
C GLY A 18 -3.13 15.62 4.29
N ARG A 19 -4.11 16.47 4.01
CA ARG A 19 -4.78 16.67 2.72
C ARG A 19 -3.82 17.19 1.62
N PRO A 20 -2.92 18.17 1.86
CA PRO A 20 -1.93 18.58 0.87
C PRO A 20 -0.95 17.47 0.52
N GLU A 21 -0.65 16.58 1.48
CA GLU A 21 0.26 15.44 1.29
C GLU A 21 -0.39 14.35 0.43
N LEU A 22 -1.67 14.01 0.66
CA LEU A 22 -2.42 13.07 -0.16
C LEU A 22 -2.49 13.51 -1.63
N PHE A 23 -2.87 14.76 -1.87
CA PHE A 23 -2.99 15.26 -3.23
C PHE A 23 -1.63 15.26 -3.96
N SER A 24 -0.57 15.70 -3.27
CA SER A 24 0.79 15.70 -3.84
C SER A 24 1.31 14.29 -4.12
N ALA A 25 1.01 13.34 -3.24
CA ALA A 25 1.36 11.93 -3.42
C ALA A 25 0.61 11.31 -4.61
N ALA A 26 -0.70 11.53 -4.72
CA ALA A 26 -1.50 11.05 -5.84
C ALA A 26 -0.97 11.56 -7.19
N LEU A 27 -0.59 12.84 -7.26
CA LEU A 27 0.06 13.42 -8.44
C LEU A 27 1.42 12.78 -8.74
N THR A 28 2.24 12.54 -7.72
CA THR A 28 3.54 11.88 -7.88
C THR A 28 3.37 10.49 -8.47
N PHE A 29 2.45 9.69 -7.94
CA PHE A 29 2.20 8.32 -8.41
C PHE A 29 1.70 8.33 -9.86
N ALA A 30 0.72 9.17 -10.17
CA ALA A 30 0.12 9.25 -11.49
C ALA A 30 1.09 9.80 -12.54
N LYS A 31 1.66 10.97 -12.28
CA LYS A 31 2.38 11.76 -13.28
C LYS A 31 3.86 11.37 -13.35
N GLU A 32 4.52 11.25 -12.21
CA GLU A 32 5.96 10.98 -12.22
C GLU A 32 6.18 9.49 -12.44
N TRP A 33 5.53 8.64 -11.64
CA TRP A 33 5.79 7.20 -11.68
C TRP A 33 4.97 6.45 -12.73
N GLN A 34 4.01 7.13 -13.37
CA GLN A 34 3.12 6.54 -14.37
C GLN A 34 2.31 5.35 -13.83
N TRP A 35 1.92 5.44 -12.56
CA TRP A 35 1.08 4.45 -11.90
C TRP A 35 -0.39 4.89 -11.99
N PRO A 36 -1.28 4.10 -12.63
CA PRO A 36 -2.70 4.46 -12.72
C PRO A 36 -3.34 4.45 -11.34
N VAL A 37 -3.85 5.60 -10.90
CA VAL A 37 -4.51 5.75 -9.60
C VAL A 37 -5.93 6.25 -9.74
N LEU A 38 -6.71 6.06 -8.67
CA LEU A 38 -8.06 6.58 -8.52
C LEU A 38 -8.38 6.82 -7.04
N PRO A 39 -9.34 7.70 -6.70
CA PRO A 39 -9.79 7.86 -5.33
C PRO A 39 -10.56 6.61 -4.89
N GLY A 40 -10.17 6.06 -3.75
CA GLY A 40 -10.92 5.02 -3.05
C GLY A 40 -12.15 5.57 -2.35
N VAL A 41 -12.96 4.67 -1.82
CA VAL A 41 -14.07 5.04 -0.94
C VAL A 41 -13.51 5.72 0.30
N ALA A 42 -14.06 6.86 0.71
CA ALA A 42 -13.65 7.46 1.97
C ALA A 42 -14.16 6.58 3.15
N PRO A 43 -13.39 6.42 4.24
CA PRO A 43 -13.94 5.84 5.46
C PRO A 43 -15.14 6.67 5.94
N ASP A 44 -16.11 6.01 6.56
CA ASP A 44 -17.33 6.66 7.02
C ASP A 44 -16.98 7.68 8.14
N PRO A 45 -17.39 8.96 8.00
CA PRO A 45 -17.12 9.98 9.01
C PRO A 45 -17.77 9.68 10.38
N GLU A 46 -18.82 8.85 10.41
CA GLU A 46 -19.55 8.46 11.61
C GLU A 46 -18.94 7.26 12.35
N GLY A 47 -18.00 6.54 11.72
CA GLY A 47 -17.38 5.36 12.32
C GLY A 47 -16.08 4.98 11.64
N ARG A 48 -14.98 4.98 12.40
CA ARG A 48 -13.63 4.71 11.90
C ARG A 48 -13.51 3.35 11.20
N ASP A 49 -14.30 2.37 11.58
CA ASP A 49 -14.25 1.00 11.03
C ASP A 49 -15.31 0.76 9.94
N ARG A 50 -16.10 1.77 9.58
CA ARG A 50 -17.16 1.66 8.57
C ARG A 50 -16.68 2.22 7.23
N CYS A 51 -17.13 1.58 6.15
CA CYS A 51 -16.88 2.05 4.79
C CYS A 51 -18.02 2.97 4.32
N GLY A 52 -17.70 4.03 3.58
CA GLY A 52 -18.71 4.84 2.89
C GLY A 52 -19.36 4.17 1.67
N CYS A 53 -19.08 2.89 1.40
CA CYS A 53 -19.66 2.13 0.31
C CYS A 53 -21.03 1.56 0.69
N PRO A 54 -21.87 1.15 -0.27
CA PRO A 54 -23.19 0.57 0.03
C PRO A 54 -23.12 -0.86 0.61
N ASP A 55 -21.94 -1.49 0.67
CA ASP A 55 -21.75 -2.81 1.26
C ASP A 55 -21.65 -2.72 2.80
N PRO A 56 -22.65 -3.22 3.56
CA PRO A 56 -22.63 -3.20 5.02
C PRO A 56 -21.62 -4.17 5.63
N GLU A 57 -21.12 -5.16 4.86
CA GLU A 57 -20.15 -6.16 5.30
C GLU A 57 -18.77 -5.95 4.64
N CYS A 58 -18.49 -4.71 4.22
CA CYS A 58 -17.24 -4.34 3.57
C CYS A 58 -16.01 -4.78 4.38
N THR A 59 -15.20 -5.67 3.79
CA THR A 59 -14.03 -6.28 4.45
C THR A 59 -12.75 -5.43 4.33
N VAL A 60 -12.79 -4.33 3.57
CA VAL A 60 -11.62 -3.47 3.29
C VAL A 60 -11.99 -1.98 3.34
N PRO A 61 -12.60 -1.48 4.43
CA PRO A 61 -13.15 -0.13 4.54
C PRO A 61 -12.18 0.96 4.07
N GLY A 62 -12.58 1.66 3.01
CA GLY A 62 -11.85 2.73 2.35
C GLY A 62 -10.58 2.33 1.59
N ALA A 63 -10.21 1.05 1.57
CA ALA A 63 -9.05 0.54 0.85
C ALA A 63 -9.42 -0.04 -0.53
N HIS A 64 -10.56 0.35 -1.12
CA HIS A 64 -11.05 -0.21 -2.39
C HIS A 64 -11.69 0.84 -3.31
N PRO A 65 -11.73 0.58 -4.63
CA PRO A 65 -12.47 1.39 -5.60
C PRO A 65 -13.98 1.10 -5.53
N PHE A 66 -14.80 2.06 -5.92
CA PHE A 66 -16.26 1.87 -6.02
C PHE A 66 -16.86 2.83 -7.05
N ASP A 67 -16.77 4.14 -6.77
CA ASP A 67 -17.15 5.20 -7.69
C ASP A 67 -16.06 6.28 -7.63
N PRO A 68 -15.16 6.37 -8.62
CA PRO A 68 -15.15 5.59 -9.85
C PRO A 68 -14.68 4.14 -9.62
N GLY A 69 -15.06 3.25 -10.53
CA GLY A 69 -14.60 1.85 -10.54
C GLY A 69 -13.14 1.72 -11.00
N LEU A 70 -12.53 0.55 -10.78
CA LEU A 70 -11.09 0.31 -11.00
C LEU A 70 -10.61 0.67 -12.41
N LEU A 71 -11.40 0.39 -13.44
CA LEU A 71 -11.04 0.66 -14.83
C LEU A 71 -10.89 2.16 -15.15
N ALA A 72 -11.35 3.05 -14.27
CA ALA A 72 -11.15 4.48 -14.42
C ALA A 72 -9.75 4.94 -13.96
N ALA A 73 -8.95 4.08 -13.33
CA ALA A 73 -7.61 4.40 -12.87
C ALA A 73 -6.79 5.08 -13.98
N THR A 74 -6.11 6.17 -13.65
CA THR A 74 -5.49 7.02 -14.67
C THR A 74 -4.14 7.58 -14.21
N THR A 75 -3.30 7.90 -15.18
CA THR A 75 -2.06 8.68 -15.01
C THR A 75 -2.25 10.14 -15.43
N ASP A 76 -3.43 10.54 -15.90
CA ASP A 76 -3.71 11.91 -16.34
C ASP A 76 -3.77 12.87 -15.15
N GLU A 77 -2.81 13.80 -15.10
CA GLU A 77 -2.70 14.85 -14.08
C GLU A 77 -3.99 15.64 -13.89
N ARG A 78 -4.72 15.94 -14.97
CA ARG A 78 -5.95 16.75 -14.92
C ARG A 78 -7.06 16.01 -14.19
N MET A 79 -7.22 14.72 -14.47
CA MET A 79 -8.21 13.88 -13.79
C MET A 79 -7.88 13.72 -12.31
N VAL A 80 -6.62 13.42 -11.98
CA VAL A 80 -6.17 13.27 -10.59
C VAL A 80 -6.35 14.57 -9.79
N ARG A 81 -6.01 15.72 -10.39
CA ARG A 81 -6.26 17.04 -9.78
C ARG A 81 -7.73 17.28 -9.53
N TRP A 82 -8.60 16.96 -10.48
CA TRP A 82 -10.03 17.12 -10.32
C TRP A 82 -10.56 16.24 -9.19
N TRP A 83 -10.19 14.96 -9.12
CA TRP A 83 -10.64 14.04 -8.06
C TRP A 83 -10.27 14.52 -6.66
N TRP A 84 -9.00 14.82 -6.40
CA TRP A 84 -8.55 15.22 -5.06
C TRP A 84 -8.93 16.64 -4.68
N THR A 85 -9.28 17.50 -5.64
CA THR A 85 -9.94 18.79 -5.34
C THR A 85 -11.35 18.56 -4.79
N ASN A 86 -12.10 17.61 -5.37
CA ASN A 86 -13.47 17.32 -4.95
C ASN A 86 -13.56 16.36 -3.76
N ARG A 87 -12.53 15.52 -3.55
CA ARG A 87 -12.48 14.49 -2.51
C ARG A 87 -11.11 14.48 -1.82
N PRO A 88 -10.75 15.55 -1.08
CA PRO A 88 -9.40 15.75 -0.54
C PRO A 88 -8.96 14.73 0.50
N ALA A 89 -9.91 13.98 1.08
CA ALA A 89 -9.65 12.92 2.05
C ALA A 89 -9.78 11.51 1.45
N ALA A 90 -10.01 11.38 0.14
CA ALA A 90 -10.12 10.07 -0.48
C ALA A 90 -8.77 9.33 -0.43
N PRO A 91 -8.76 8.07 0.01
CA PRO A 91 -7.60 7.19 -0.12
C PRO A 91 -7.14 7.09 -1.57
N ILE A 92 -5.85 6.95 -1.77
CA ILE A 92 -5.23 6.73 -3.08
C ILE A 92 -5.20 5.25 -3.34
N ILE A 93 -5.89 4.81 -4.38
CA ILE A 93 -5.87 3.42 -4.84
C ILE A 93 -5.03 3.33 -6.11
N LEU A 94 -4.13 2.36 -6.16
CA LEU A 94 -3.38 1.93 -7.34
C LEU A 94 -4.13 0.80 -8.03
N ALA A 95 -4.30 0.88 -9.34
CA ALA A 95 -4.64 -0.30 -10.15
C ALA A 95 -3.35 -1.06 -10.48
N THR A 96 -3.28 -2.33 -10.08
CA THR A 96 -2.07 -3.16 -10.26
C THR A 96 -2.05 -3.84 -11.63
N GLY A 97 -0.84 -4.13 -12.12
CA GLY A 97 -0.61 -4.77 -13.42
C GLY A 97 -0.60 -3.80 -14.61
N GLY A 98 -0.54 -4.35 -15.83
CA GLY A 98 -0.28 -3.57 -17.03
C GLY A 98 1.07 -2.85 -16.95
N SER A 99 1.06 -1.52 -16.98
CA SER A 99 2.28 -0.70 -16.80
C SER A 99 2.61 -0.38 -15.34
N ALA A 100 1.69 -0.67 -14.40
CA ALA A 100 1.86 -0.41 -12.98
C ALA A 100 2.43 -1.65 -12.26
N PRO A 101 3.13 -1.48 -11.13
CA PRO A 101 3.63 -2.61 -10.36
C PRO A 101 2.49 -3.50 -9.86
N CYS A 102 2.81 -4.78 -9.71
CA CYS A 102 2.00 -5.73 -8.96
C CYS A 102 2.50 -5.77 -7.51
N ALA A 103 1.90 -6.62 -6.67
CA ALA A 103 2.45 -6.87 -5.34
C ALA A 103 2.21 -8.29 -4.83
N VAL A 104 3.05 -8.68 -3.88
CA VAL A 104 2.84 -9.83 -3.01
C VAL A 104 2.60 -9.30 -1.60
N SER A 105 1.47 -9.66 -0.99
CA SER A 105 1.13 -9.22 0.36
C SER A 105 0.90 -10.35 1.34
N LEU A 106 1.27 -10.10 2.59
CA LEU A 106 1.20 -11.05 3.69
C LEU A 106 0.87 -10.32 5.02
N PRO A 107 0.43 -11.04 6.06
CA PRO A 107 0.11 -10.42 7.35
C PRO A 107 1.31 -9.65 7.92
N ALA A 108 1.05 -8.53 8.59
CA ALA A 108 2.08 -7.56 9.01
C ALA A 108 3.25 -8.18 9.80
N LEU A 109 2.96 -9.05 10.77
CA LEU A 109 4.00 -9.68 11.59
C LEU A 109 4.91 -10.64 10.78
N PRO A 110 4.37 -11.63 10.04
CA PRO A 110 5.16 -12.41 9.07
C PRO A 110 5.92 -11.54 8.05
N ALA A 111 5.30 -10.45 7.56
CA ALA A 111 5.95 -9.52 6.63
C ALA A 111 7.21 -8.89 7.24
N ALA A 112 7.11 -8.35 8.45
CA ALA A 112 8.24 -7.75 9.16
C ALA A 112 9.41 -8.73 9.32
N ARG A 113 9.10 -9.99 9.66
CA ARG A 113 10.11 -11.04 9.79
C ARG A 113 10.73 -11.41 8.44
N ALA A 114 9.91 -11.55 7.40
CA ALA A 114 10.38 -11.83 6.05
C ALA A 114 11.31 -10.71 5.56
N LEU A 115 10.89 -9.44 5.63
CA LEU A 115 11.71 -8.28 5.26
C LEU A 115 13.07 -8.29 5.98
N ALA A 116 13.09 -8.50 7.29
CA ALA A 116 14.33 -8.57 8.06
C ALA A 116 15.23 -9.76 7.67
N ALA A 117 14.67 -10.87 7.20
CA ALA A 117 15.43 -11.99 6.67
C ALA A 117 16.00 -11.68 5.28
N LEU A 118 15.21 -11.06 4.41
CA LEU A 118 15.60 -10.65 3.06
C LEU A 118 16.72 -9.60 3.08
N ASP A 119 16.63 -8.63 4.00
CA ASP A 119 17.69 -7.63 4.20
C ASP A 119 19.00 -8.27 4.66
N ARG A 120 18.94 -9.25 5.57
CA ARG A 120 20.14 -10.00 6.01
C ARG A 120 20.73 -10.85 4.88
N ALA A 121 19.89 -11.31 3.96
CA ALA A 121 20.32 -12.02 2.75
C ALA A 121 20.84 -11.07 1.65
N GLY A 122 20.81 -9.75 1.86
CA GLY A 122 21.27 -8.76 0.89
C GLY A 122 20.35 -8.62 -0.33
N MET A 123 19.10 -9.09 -0.23
CA MET A 123 18.15 -8.96 -1.32
C MET A 123 17.78 -7.49 -1.52
N ARG A 124 17.93 -6.99 -2.75
CA ARG A 124 17.43 -5.66 -3.10
C ARG A 124 15.91 -5.70 -3.19
N LEU A 125 15.24 -5.12 -2.20
CA LEU A 125 13.79 -4.93 -2.22
C LEU A 125 13.42 -3.56 -2.80
N GLY A 126 12.26 -3.52 -3.46
CA GLY A 126 11.60 -2.29 -3.88
C GLY A 126 10.79 -1.64 -2.75
N PRO A 127 9.87 -0.72 -3.10
CA PRO A 127 8.96 -0.13 -2.13
C PRO A 127 8.08 -1.18 -1.45
N VAL A 128 7.79 -0.96 -0.17
CA VAL A 128 6.90 -1.81 0.63
C VAL A 128 5.85 -0.95 1.29
N VAL A 129 4.59 -1.24 0.97
CA VAL A 129 3.42 -0.60 1.56
C VAL A 129 3.04 -1.36 2.82
N ALA A 130 2.76 -0.66 3.91
CA ALA A 130 2.31 -1.23 5.17
C ALA A 130 0.95 -0.70 5.56
N SER A 131 0.07 -1.61 5.96
CA SER A 131 -1.08 -1.34 6.81
C SER A 131 -0.88 -2.02 8.18
N PRO A 132 -1.73 -1.74 9.18
CA PRO A 132 -1.66 -2.42 10.47
C PRO A 132 -1.84 -3.94 10.38
N THR A 133 -2.53 -4.45 9.35
CA THR A 133 -2.86 -5.88 9.22
C THR A 133 -2.04 -6.59 8.16
N ARG A 134 -1.62 -5.91 7.10
CA ARG A 134 -0.94 -6.50 5.94
C ARG A 134 0.08 -5.57 5.34
N TRP A 135 1.21 -6.13 4.90
CA TRP A 135 2.21 -5.40 4.12
C TRP A 135 2.29 -5.99 2.71
N ALA A 136 2.53 -5.13 1.72
CA ALA A 136 2.63 -5.47 0.32
C ALA A 136 4.00 -5.05 -0.23
N ILE A 137 4.76 -6.03 -0.71
CA ILE A 137 6.04 -5.79 -1.42
C ILE A 137 5.68 -5.56 -2.88
N LEU A 138 6.01 -4.37 -3.41
CA LEU A 138 5.78 -4.07 -4.82
C LEU A 138 6.78 -4.85 -5.69
N VAL A 139 6.26 -5.46 -6.76
CA VAL A 139 6.99 -6.28 -7.72
C VAL A 139 6.66 -5.84 -9.14
N LYS A 140 7.46 -6.29 -10.12
CA LYS A 140 7.14 -6.09 -11.53
C LYS A 140 5.79 -6.73 -11.89
N PRO A 141 5.10 -6.23 -12.93
CA PRO A 141 3.95 -6.91 -13.51
C PRO A 141 4.26 -8.37 -13.85
N TYR A 142 3.30 -9.26 -13.62
CA TYR A 142 3.38 -10.67 -13.97
C TYR A 142 2.04 -11.16 -14.54
N SER A 143 2.07 -12.16 -15.42
CA SER A 143 0.84 -12.78 -15.94
C SER A 143 0.29 -13.85 -14.99
N LEU A 144 -0.97 -14.24 -15.19
CA LEU A 144 -1.54 -15.38 -14.46
C LEU A 144 -0.84 -16.69 -14.81
N GLU A 145 -0.34 -16.86 -16.05
CA GLU A 145 0.42 -18.05 -16.42
C GLU A 145 1.75 -18.11 -15.66
N GLN A 146 2.50 -17.01 -15.65
CA GLN A 146 3.77 -16.88 -14.92
C GLN A 146 3.58 -17.16 -13.43
N LEU A 147 2.51 -16.60 -12.82
CA LEU A 147 2.19 -16.87 -11.43
C LEU A 147 1.84 -18.36 -11.22
N GLY A 148 1.07 -18.97 -12.13
CA GLY A 148 0.73 -20.38 -12.07
C GLY A 148 1.95 -21.29 -12.09
N GLU A 149 2.90 -21.03 -12.99
CA GLU A 149 4.17 -21.78 -13.09
C GLU A 149 5.01 -21.61 -11.82
N LEU A 150 5.14 -20.37 -11.32
CA LEU A 150 5.86 -20.07 -10.08
C LEU A 150 5.29 -20.84 -8.89
N LEU A 151 3.96 -20.80 -8.70
CA LEU A 151 3.29 -21.48 -7.60
C LEU A 151 3.38 -23.01 -7.72
N TYR A 152 3.34 -23.54 -8.95
CA TYR A 152 3.50 -24.97 -9.20
C TYR A 152 4.90 -25.47 -8.86
N ALA A 153 5.92 -24.63 -9.04
CA ALA A 153 7.31 -24.96 -8.71
C ALA A 153 7.62 -24.94 -7.20
N GLN A 154 6.72 -24.40 -6.37
CA GLN A 154 6.89 -24.38 -4.91
C GLN A 154 6.35 -25.65 -4.27
N ASP A 155 7.14 -26.28 -3.40
CA ASP A 155 6.67 -27.40 -2.58
C ASP A 155 5.51 -26.99 -1.65
N HIS A 156 5.54 -25.74 -1.17
CA HIS A 156 4.50 -25.17 -0.33
C HIS A 156 4.49 -23.63 -0.44
N VAL A 157 3.32 -23.05 -0.64
CA VAL A 157 3.10 -21.61 -0.57
C VAL A 157 2.15 -21.31 0.60
N PRO A 158 2.56 -20.46 1.57
CA PRO A 158 1.71 -20.17 2.71
C PRO A 158 0.38 -19.57 2.25
N GLY A 159 -0.74 -20.14 2.70
CA GLY A 159 -2.09 -19.70 2.34
C GLY A 159 -2.44 -18.27 2.78
N SER A 160 -1.57 -17.60 3.55
CA SER A 160 -1.69 -16.19 3.92
C SER A 160 -1.08 -15.23 2.88
N LEU A 161 -0.30 -15.71 1.90
CA LEU A 161 0.15 -14.87 0.79
C LEU A 161 -1.04 -14.47 -0.09
N ARG A 162 -0.99 -13.24 -0.60
CA ARG A 162 -1.95 -12.70 -1.57
C ARG A 162 -1.19 -12.07 -2.70
N PHE A 163 -1.71 -12.23 -3.91
CA PHE A 163 -1.11 -11.78 -5.15
C PHE A 163 -2.00 -10.71 -5.76
N HIS A 164 -1.41 -9.54 -6.02
CA HIS A 164 -2.10 -8.37 -6.58
C HIS A 164 -1.60 -8.15 -7.99
N GLY A 165 -2.17 -8.91 -8.92
CA GLY A 165 -1.84 -8.93 -10.34
C GLY A 165 -2.66 -7.93 -11.16
N GLU A 166 -2.74 -8.15 -12.46
CA GLU A 166 -3.65 -7.40 -13.34
C GLU A 166 -5.11 -7.49 -12.88
N GLY A 167 -5.82 -6.37 -12.90
CA GLY A 167 -7.20 -6.26 -12.39
C GLY A 167 -7.30 -6.21 -10.86
N GLY A 168 -6.17 -6.27 -10.15
CA GLY A 168 -6.08 -6.03 -8.72
C GLY A 168 -5.94 -4.55 -8.36
N TYR A 169 -5.86 -4.27 -7.06
CA TYR A 169 -5.62 -2.93 -6.56
C TYR A 169 -4.95 -2.92 -5.19
N LEU A 170 -4.34 -1.78 -4.84
CA LEU A 170 -3.74 -1.53 -3.53
C LEU A 170 -4.00 -0.10 -3.08
N ALA A 171 -4.26 0.09 -1.78
CA ALA A 171 -4.18 1.42 -1.20
C ALA A 171 -2.71 1.85 -1.10
N LEU A 172 -2.41 3.10 -1.44
CA LEU A 172 -1.07 3.68 -1.39
C LEU A 172 -0.93 4.71 -0.25
N PRO A 173 0.27 4.86 0.34
CA PRO A 173 0.53 5.92 1.30
C PRO A 173 0.38 7.32 0.69
N PRO A 174 0.04 8.36 1.46
CA PRO A 174 -0.25 8.38 2.89
C PRO A 174 -1.75 8.22 3.21
N SER A 175 -2.45 7.28 2.57
CA SER A 175 -3.90 7.10 2.74
C SER A 175 -4.30 6.65 4.14
N GLY A 176 -5.39 7.19 4.67
CA GLY A 176 -6.07 6.65 5.85
C GLY A 176 -7.24 5.76 5.43
N THR A 177 -7.30 4.56 5.97
CA THR A 177 -8.40 3.59 5.71
C THR A 177 -9.14 3.28 7.01
N GLY A 178 -10.24 2.54 6.93
CA GLY A 178 -10.95 2.13 8.14
C GLY A 178 -10.15 1.14 9.00
N HIS A 179 -9.14 0.48 8.43
CA HIS A 179 -8.19 -0.35 9.16
C HIS A 179 -6.95 0.40 9.65
N GLY A 180 -6.92 1.73 9.53
CA GLY A 180 -5.80 2.58 9.91
C GLY A 180 -5.01 3.10 8.72
N ASP A 181 -3.88 3.71 9.02
CA ASP A 181 -3.06 4.43 8.05
C ASP A 181 -2.23 3.47 7.18
N ILE A 182 -2.11 3.84 5.91
CA ILE A 182 -1.27 3.18 4.92
C ILE A 182 0.03 3.98 4.81
N THR A 183 1.14 3.33 5.10
CA THR A 183 2.47 3.95 5.18
C THR A 183 3.48 3.23 4.30
N TRP A 184 4.60 3.88 4.03
CA TRP A 184 5.77 3.21 3.46
C TRP A 184 6.56 2.57 4.60
N GLU A 185 6.59 1.23 4.66
CA GLU A 185 7.60 0.53 5.47
C GLU A 185 8.98 0.68 4.81
N ARG A 186 9.01 0.60 3.48
CA ARG A 186 10.16 0.97 2.66
C ARG A 186 9.71 1.95 1.59
N ALA A 187 10.13 3.20 1.73
CA ALA A 187 9.82 4.22 0.74
C ALA A 187 10.63 4.01 -0.55
N PRO A 188 10.10 4.42 -1.70
CA PRO A 188 10.87 4.54 -2.94
C PRO A 188 12.11 5.42 -2.74
N LEU A 189 13.18 5.11 -3.49
CA LEU A 189 14.40 5.93 -3.46
C LEU A 189 14.09 7.35 -3.97
N PRO A 190 14.56 8.41 -3.28
CA PRO A 190 14.35 9.78 -3.73
C PRO A 190 14.89 10.04 -5.14
N GLY A 191 14.13 10.79 -5.95
CA GLY A 191 14.56 11.21 -7.29
C GLY A 191 14.43 10.16 -8.39
N SER A 192 13.85 8.99 -8.11
CA SER A 192 13.56 8.00 -9.17
C SER A 192 12.34 8.42 -9.99
N ALA A 193 12.50 8.53 -11.32
CA ALA A 193 11.39 8.79 -12.23
C ALA A 193 10.34 7.66 -12.19
N SER A 194 10.76 6.43 -11.90
CA SER A 194 9.86 5.32 -11.54
C SER A 194 10.54 4.45 -10.48
N PRO A 195 9.85 4.06 -9.40
CA PRO A 195 10.43 3.21 -8.38
C PRO A 195 10.86 1.86 -8.97
N TRP A 196 12.10 1.46 -8.68
CA TRP A 196 12.56 0.12 -9.05
C TRP A 196 11.83 -0.93 -8.20
N VAL A 197 11.40 -2.02 -8.84
CA VAL A 197 10.76 -3.16 -8.19
C VAL A 197 11.40 -4.48 -8.67
N PRO A 198 11.53 -5.49 -7.79
CA PRO A 198 12.05 -6.81 -8.13
C PRO A 198 11.04 -7.64 -8.94
N ASP A 199 11.50 -8.72 -9.56
CA ASP A 199 10.67 -9.77 -10.16
C ASP A 199 9.88 -10.54 -9.09
N VAL A 200 8.70 -11.07 -9.45
CA VAL A 200 7.80 -11.73 -8.49
C VAL A 200 8.39 -13.03 -7.97
N GLU A 201 9.06 -13.80 -8.84
CA GLU A 201 9.71 -15.07 -8.52
C GLU A 201 10.73 -14.89 -7.40
N ALA A 202 11.63 -13.93 -7.56
CA ALA A 202 12.66 -13.64 -6.58
C ALA A 202 12.05 -13.28 -5.20
N VAL A 203 10.93 -12.56 -5.18
CA VAL A 203 10.25 -12.20 -3.92
C VAL A 203 9.52 -13.40 -3.31
N VAL A 204 8.79 -14.17 -4.11
CA VAL A 204 8.04 -15.34 -3.61
C VAL A 204 9.00 -16.38 -3.05
N ASP A 205 10.04 -16.76 -3.80
CA ASP A 205 11.04 -17.72 -3.37
C ASP A 205 11.64 -17.32 -2.01
N ALA A 206 12.09 -16.07 -1.93
CA ALA A 206 12.79 -15.59 -0.76
C ALA A 206 11.84 -15.39 0.45
N VAL A 207 10.58 -15.01 0.22
CA VAL A 207 9.56 -14.93 1.28
C VAL A 207 9.17 -16.33 1.78
N VAL A 208 8.94 -17.29 0.88
CA VAL A 208 8.61 -18.68 1.23
C VAL A 208 9.76 -19.30 2.02
N GLU A 209 11.00 -19.14 1.57
CA GLU A 209 12.18 -19.59 2.30
C GLU A 209 12.27 -18.94 3.69
N ALA A 210 12.10 -17.62 3.77
CA ALA A 210 12.18 -16.89 5.04
C ALA A 210 11.11 -17.36 6.05
N LEU A 211 9.87 -17.59 5.61
CA LEU A 211 8.78 -18.07 6.47
C LEU A 211 9.00 -19.52 6.90
N THR A 212 9.52 -20.36 6.01
CA THR A 212 9.79 -21.77 6.28
C THR A 212 10.95 -21.94 7.27
N ARG A 213 12.09 -21.27 7.04
CA ARG A 213 13.26 -21.35 7.93
C ARG A 213 13.01 -20.77 9.32
N THR A 214 12.09 -19.83 9.45
CA THR A 214 11.77 -19.22 10.75
C THR A 214 10.82 -20.07 11.59
N GLY A 215 10.34 -21.22 11.07
CA GLY A 215 9.39 -22.10 11.77
C GLY A 215 8.05 -21.42 12.06
N VAL A 216 7.77 -20.31 11.35
CA VAL A 216 6.54 -19.53 11.50
C VAL A 216 5.56 -20.06 10.48
N SER A 217 4.78 -21.08 10.83
CA SER A 217 3.51 -21.31 10.17
C SER A 217 2.72 -20.01 10.31
N ALA A 218 2.48 -19.30 9.20
CA ALA A 218 1.54 -18.21 9.21
C ALA A 218 0.20 -18.80 9.68
N PRO A 219 -0.43 -18.27 10.74
CA PRO A 219 -1.74 -18.76 11.11
C PRO A 219 -2.67 -18.58 9.90
N GLU A 220 -3.29 -19.67 9.49
CA GLU A 220 -4.43 -19.64 8.59
C GLU A 220 -5.54 -18.90 9.34
N LEU A 221 -5.71 -17.62 9.02
CA LEU A 221 -6.89 -16.84 9.39
C LEU A 221 -7.70 -16.58 8.12
#